data_AF-A0A961MRV7-F1
#
_entry.id   AF-A0A961MRV7-F1
#
_cell.length_a   1.000
_cell.length_b   1.000
_cell.length_c   1.000
_cell.angle_alpha   90.00
_cell.angle_beta   90.00
_cell.angle_gamma   90.00
#
_symmetry.space_group_name_H-M   'P 1'
#
loop_
_entity.id
_entity.type
_entity.pdbx_description
1 polymer ?
#
loop_
_entity_poly.entity_id
_entity_poly.type
_entity_poly.pdbx_seq_one_letter_code
_entity_poly.pdbx_strand_id
1 'polypeptide(L)' 'AITAHKAQGSQWENVIVWDDGLGRSEINRRRWLYTAITRAERGLVLLA' A
#
# COMPACT_ATOMS: atom_id res chain seq x y z
N ALA A 1 0.56 9.76 -8.16
CA ALA A 1 0.27 8.77 -7.11
C ALA A 1 -1.16 8.26 -7.30
N ILE A 2 -1.43 6.98 -7.02
CA ILE A 2 -2.79 6.39 -7.02
C ILE A 2 -3.13 5.89 -5.62
N THR A 3 -4.42 5.80 -5.29
CA THR A 3 -4.84 5.25 -4.01
C THR A 3 -4.68 3.73 -3.98
N ALA A 4 -4.49 3.16 -2.80
CA ALA A 4 -4.43 1.71 -2.62
C ALA A 4 -5.68 1.00 -3.16
N HIS A 5 -6.85 1.65 -3.09
CA HIS A 5 -8.10 1.14 -3.66
C HIS A 5 -8.04 1.03 -5.21
N LYS A 6 -7.54 2.07 -5.90
CA LYS A 6 -7.39 2.05 -7.37
C LYS A 6 -6.28 1.13 -7.84
N ALA A 7 -5.32 0.80 -6.99
CA ALA A 7 -4.21 -0.09 -7.31
C ALA A 7 -4.56 -1.59 -7.21
N GLN A 8 -5.74 -1.93 -6.68
CA GLN A 8 -6.16 -3.33 -6.50
C GLN A 8 -6.23 -4.06 -7.86
N GLY A 9 -5.62 -5.23 -7.93
CA GLY A 9 -5.58 -6.04 -9.17
C GLY A 9 -4.47 -5.67 -10.15
N SER A 10 -3.68 -4.64 -9.88
CA SER A 10 -2.48 -4.29 -10.66
C SER A 10 -1.20 -4.57 -9.87
N GLN A 11 -0.05 -4.69 -10.55
CA GLN A 11 1.26 -4.88 -9.93
C GLN A 11 2.32 -4.08 -10.70
N TRP A 12 3.40 -3.72 -10.00
CA TRP A 12 4.54 -3.00 -10.56
C TRP A 12 5.85 -3.52 -9.97
N GLU A 13 6.93 -3.43 -10.74
CA GLU A 13 8.24 -3.92 -10.30
C GLU A 13 8.71 -3.24 -9.01
N ASN A 14 8.57 -1.91 -8.91
CA ASN A 14 8.95 -1.12 -7.75
C ASN A 14 7.79 -0.20 -7.32
N VAL A 15 7.48 -0.17 -6.02
CA VAL A 15 6.38 0.63 -5.45
C VAL A 15 6.86 1.44 -4.25
N ILE A 16 6.40 2.70 -4.18
CA ILE A 16 6.50 3.53 -2.99
C ILE A 16 5.12 3.60 -2.34
N VAL A 17 5.02 3.21 -1.07
CA VAL A 17 3.80 3.32 -0.26
C VAL A 17 3.94 4.51 0.68
N TRP A 18 2.99 5.44 0.60
CA TRP A 18 2.83 6.53 1.56
C TRP A 18 1.77 6.13 2.59
N ASP A 19 2.17 6.00 3.86
CA ASP A 19 1.29 5.67 4.98
C ASP A 19 0.90 6.95 5.73
N ASP A 20 -0.26 7.50 5.41
CA ASP A 20 -0.83 8.69 6.07
C ASP A 20 -1.61 8.35 7.36
N GLY A 21 -1.53 7.10 7.84
CA GLY A 21 -2.29 6.66 9.01
C GLY A 21 -3.73 6.23 8.72
N LEU A 22 -4.10 6.04 7.44
CA LEU A 22 -5.48 5.73 7.07
C LEU A 22 -5.97 4.37 7.62
N GLY A 23 -7.06 4.42 8.38
CA GLY A 23 -7.74 3.25 8.94
C GLY A 23 -8.39 3.57 10.28
N ARG A 24 -9.66 3.20 10.46
CA ARG A 24 -10.40 3.47 11.71
C ARG A 24 -9.87 2.71 12.95
N SER A 25 -8.99 1.74 12.72
CA SER A 25 -8.32 0.95 13.75
C SER A 25 -6.95 0.50 13.22
N GLU A 26 -6.07 0.10 14.13
CA GLU A 26 -4.75 -0.44 13.75
C GLU A 26 -4.88 -1.66 12.81
N ILE A 27 -5.84 -2.54 13.07
CA ILE A 27 -6.12 -3.70 12.22
C ILE A 27 -6.53 -3.26 10.81
N ASN A 28 -7.38 -2.22 10.69
CA ASN A 28 -7.80 -1.71 9.40
C ASN A 28 -6.64 -1.05 8.64
N ARG A 29 -5.78 -0.31 9.33
CA ARG A 29 -4.56 0.28 8.75
C ARG A 29 -3.62 -0.80 8.22
N ARG A 30 -3.37 -1.85 9.01
CA ARG A 30 -2.54 -3.00 8.60
C ARG A 30 -3.12 -3.71 7.36
N ARG A 31 -4.44 -3.83 7.24
CA ARG A 31 -5.09 -4.40 6.04
C ARG A 31 -4.87 -3.54 4.80
N TRP A 32 -5.00 -2.21 4.92
CA TRP A 32 -4.72 -1.30 3.81
C TRP A 32 -3.25 -1.32 3.40
N LEU A 33 -2.34 -1.30 4.37
CA LEU A 33 -0.91 -1.45 4.13
C LEU A 33 -0.61 -2.77 3.42
N TYR A 34 -1.19 -3.89 3.86
CA TYR A 34 -1.04 -5.18 3.18
C TYR A 34 -1.48 -5.11 1.71
N THR A 35 -2.64 -4.52 1.43
CA THR A 35 -3.11 -4.34 0.05
C THR A 35 -2.16 -3.49 -0.79
N ALA A 36 -1.63 -2.40 -0.24
CA ALA A 36 -0.69 -1.52 -0.94
C ALA A 36 0.69 -2.16 -1.15
N ILE A 37 1.23 -2.83 -0.13
CA ILE A 37 2.53 -3.49 -0.13
C ILE A 37 2.59 -4.61 -1.17
N THR A 38 1.53 -5.42 -1.28
CA THR A 38 1.47 -6.54 -2.25
C THR A 38 1.35 -6.10 -3.71
N ARG A 39 1.34 -4.79 -3.99
CA ARG A 39 1.42 -4.27 -5.36
C ARG A 39 2.86 -4.25 -5.89
N ALA A 40 3.86 -4.35 -5.00
CA ALA A 40 5.27 -4.44 -5.37
C ALA A 40 5.65 -5.89 -5.76
N GLU A 41 6.32 -6.06 -6.89
CA GLU A 41 6.85 -7.37 -7.32
C GLU A 41 8.30 -7.59 -6.89
N ARG A 42 9.12 -6.52 -6.84
CA ARG A 42 10.54 -6.61 -6.47
C ARG A 42 10.94 -5.62 -5.38
N GLY A 43 10.71 -4.33 -5.59
CA GLY A 43 11.15 -3.27 -4.68
C GLY A 43 10.00 -2.57 -3.98
N LEU A 44 10.12 -2.37 -2.68
CA LEU A 44 9.18 -1.61 -1.86
C LEU A 44 9.93 -0.57 -1.04
N VAL A 45 9.45 0.66 -1.06
CA VAL A 45 9.80 1.69 -0.07
C VAL A 45 8.52 2.13 0.63
N LEU A 46 8.51 2.11 1.96
CA LEU A 46 7.41 2.59 2.77
C LEU A 46 7.84 3.87 3.49
N LEU A 47 7.04 4.93 3.31
CA LEU A 47 7.20 6.22 3.96
C LEU A 47 6.07 6.38 4.98
N ALA A 48 6.42 6.65 6.23
CA ALA A 48 5.50 6.79 7.37
C ALA A 48 5.76 8.11 8.12
#